data_AF-A0A1B7N976-F1
#
_entry.id   AF-A0A1B7N976-F1
#
_cell.length_a   1.000
_cell.length_b   1.000
_cell.length_c   1.000
_cell.angle_alpha   90.00
_cell.angle_beta   90.00
_cell.angle_gamma   90.00
#
_symmetry.space_group_name_H-M   'P 1'
#
loop_
_entity.id
_entity.type
_entity.pdbx_description
1 polymer ?
#
loop_
_entity_poly.entity_id
_entity_poly.type
_entity_poly.pdbx_seq_one_letter_code
_entity_poly.pdbx_strand_id
1 'polypeptide(L)'
;MMDELLLECPIHLDGVPLKDVRTFKCGHGFCEACINTLFAGPSPFQCPTCRQCIKREDGRHIFLNLHRSLTQPTTQSIRRASDVDNDLTLVDDGDSIIECVPSLRKRMYGYVAEISRLQHRSEQLQRQVSATREKHDTLKVNCQALRLEHAALRNRCTNLESQHNKAQRISMNFQKKHEAAASDAQQWRESCMKAQADARAARKATKARDEVIAGLVNMEIESQCRAHRNKVAGIRSLLVIDGDVRKLVHALDGDDDEAEVRYRLGVDFTSEWNFERVREEDTIKGSMIRQGIESPCGRTDARLRSTQLESGY
;
A
#
# COMPACT_ATOMS: atom_id res chain seq x y z
N MET A 1 -76.55 43.06 -18.85
CA MET A 1 -75.85 42.05 -19.67
C MET A 1 -74.99 41.26 -18.71
N MET A 2 -75.11 39.94 -18.65
CA MET A 2 -74.22 39.14 -17.82
C MET A 2 -72.94 38.91 -18.60
N ASP A 3 -71.79 39.31 -18.04
CA ASP A 3 -70.49 39.08 -18.66
C ASP A 3 -70.26 37.58 -18.78
N GLU A 4 -70.10 37.08 -20.01
CA GLU A 4 -69.85 35.68 -20.28
C GLU A 4 -68.42 35.34 -19.83
N LEU A 5 -68.28 34.36 -18.93
CA LEU A 5 -66.96 33.95 -18.44
C LEU A 5 -66.17 33.30 -19.59
N LEU A 6 -65.06 33.93 -19.98
CA LEU A 6 -64.13 33.41 -20.96
C LEU A 6 -63.00 32.62 -20.26
N LEU A 7 -62.73 31.42 -20.75
CA LEU A 7 -61.58 30.60 -20.36
C LEU A 7 -60.59 30.51 -21.52
N GLU A 8 -59.30 30.61 -21.23
CA GLU A 8 -58.25 30.41 -22.23
C GLU A 8 -58.10 28.92 -22.57
N CYS A 9 -58.23 28.56 -23.85
CA CYS A 9 -58.07 27.17 -24.29
C CYS A 9 -56.59 26.82 -24.46
N PRO A 10 -56.05 25.77 -23.82
CA PRO A 10 -54.62 25.44 -23.89
C PRO A 10 -54.08 25.03 -25.27
N ILE A 11 -54.97 24.76 -26.24
CA ILE A 11 -54.57 24.31 -27.59
C ILE A 11 -54.33 25.50 -28.52
N HIS A 12 -55.23 26.48 -28.54
CA HIS A 12 -55.15 27.64 -29.43
C HIS A 12 -54.86 28.97 -28.70
N LEU A 13 -54.88 28.96 -27.36
CA LEU A 13 -54.51 30.08 -26.49
C LEU A 13 -55.40 31.32 -26.62
N ASP A 14 -56.63 31.17 -27.13
CA ASP A 14 -57.63 32.26 -27.14
C ASP A 14 -58.69 32.05 -26.05
N GLY A 15 -59.35 33.14 -25.67
CA GLY A 15 -60.49 33.13 -24.75
C GLY A 15 -61.74 32.53 -25.39
N VAL A 16 -62.35 31.57 -24.71
CA VAL A 16 -63.51 30.81 -25.21
C VAL A 16 -64.62 30.83 -24.17
N PRO A 17 -65.90 31.01 -24.56
CA PRO A 17 -67.01 30.92 -23.63
C PRO A 17 -66.99 29.62 -22.83
N LEU A 18 -67.19 29.72 -21.52
CA LEU A 18 -67.16 28.57 -20.61
C LEU A 18 -68.09 27.42 -21.07
N LYS A 19 -69.24 27.76 -21.67
CA LYS A 19 -70.22 26.79 -22.19
C LYS A 19 -69.63 25.87 -23.28
N ASP A 20 -68.66 26.38 -24.03
CA ASP A 20 -68.01 25.69 -25.15
C ASP A 20 -66.76 24.92 -24.72
N VAL A 21 -66.41 24.93 -23.42
CA VAL A 21 -65.30 24.18 -22.86
C VAL A 21 -65.79 22.85 -22.30
N ARG A 22 -65.15 21.75 -22.73
CA ARG A 22 -65.35 20.43 -22.12
C ARG A 22 -64.10 20.01 -21.35
N THR A 23 -64.31 19.48 -20.16
CA THR A 23 -63.27 18.90 -19.30
C THR A 23 -63.27 17.39 -19.38
N PHE A 24 -62.09 16.80 -19.38
CA PHE A 24 -61.92 15.34 -19.36
C PHE A 24 -61.61 14.84 -17.96
N LYS A 25 -61.67 13.52 -17.75
CA LYS A 25 -61.32 12.86 -16.47
C LYS A 25 -59.94 13.24 -15.92
N CYS A 26 -59.00 13.62 -16.80
CA CYS A 26 -57.68 14.09 -16.42
C CYS A 26 -57.63 15.52 -15.85
N GLY A 27 -58.79 16.20 -15.75
CA GLY A 27 -58.91 17.56 -15.20
C GLY A 27 -58.63 18.69 -16.19
N HIS A 28 -58.13 18.39 -17.40
CA HIS A 28 -57.85 19.41 -18.41
C HIS A 28 -59.07 19.67 -19.30
N GLY A 29 -59.30 20.95 -19.61
CA GLY A 29 -60.41 21.42 -20.44
C GLY A 29 -59.94 22.05 -21.74
N PHE A 30 -60.72 21.84 -22.79
CA PHE A 30 -60.45 22.37 -24.13
C PHE A 30 -61.77 22.83 -24.77
N CYS A 31 -61.70 23.78 -25.70
CA CYS A 31 -62.87 24.18 -26.46
C CYS A 31 -63.38 23.05 -27.36
N GLU A 32 -64.67 23.06 -27.66
CA GLU A 32 -65.32 22.04 -28.49
C GLU A 32 -64.69 21.94 -29.88
N ALA A 33 -64.31 23.06 -30.49
CA ALA A 33 -63.65 23.08 -31.80
C ALA A 33 -62.32 22.30 -31.77
N CYS A 34 -61.44 22.59 -30.80
CA CYS A 34 -60.16 21.89 -30.70
C CYS A 34 -60.30 20.43 -30.28
N ILE A 35 -61.31 20.10 -29.48
CA ILE A 35 -61.65 18.70 -29.18
C ILE A 35 -62.03 17.97 -30.46
N ASN A 36 -62.91 18.55 -31.27
CA ASN A 36 -63.35 17.92 -32.53
C ASN A 36 -62.16 17.69 -33.47
N THR A 37 -61.24 18.65 -33.58
CA THR A 37 -60.00 18.50 -34.36
C THR A 37 -59.09 17.41 -33.78
N LEU A 38 -58.94 17.35 -32.46
CA LEU A 38 -58.13 16.32 -31.79
C LEU A 38 -58.68 14.90 -32.05
N PHE A 39 -60.00 14.74 -31.97
CA PHE A 39 -60.68 13.45 -32.20
C PHE A 39 -60.85 13.10 -33.68
N ALA A 40 -60.57 14.02 -34.61
CA ALA A 40 -60.50 13.72 -36.04
C ALA A 40 -59.20 12.99 -36.43
N GLY A 41 -58.18 12.97 -35.55
CA GLY A 41 -56.94 12.25 -35.75
C GLY A 41 -57.05 10.72 -35.53
N PRO A 42 -55.94 9.98 -35.72
CA PRO A 42 -55.90 8.55 -35.43
C PRO A 42 -55.93 8.27 -33.92
N SER A 43 -56.65 7.23 -33.51
CA SER A 43 -56.64 6.74 -32.13
C SER A 43 -55.32 6.01 -31.81
N PRO A 44 -54.86 5.99 -30.54
CA PRO A 44 -55.51 6.47 -29.32
C PRO A 44 -55.37 7.98 -29.07
N PHE A 45 -56.43 8.60 -28.55
CA PHE A 45 -56.45 10.03 -28.24
C PHE A 45 -55.84 10.32 -26.87
N GLN A 46 -54.93 11.29 -26.84
CA GLN A 46 -54.23 11.72 -25.63
C GLN A 46 -54.53 13.18 -25.33
N CYS A 47 -54.68 13.50 -24.05
CA CYS A 47 -54.79 14.88 -23.57
C CYS A 47 -53.53 15.69 -23.97
N PRO A 48 -53.64 16.81 -24.70
CA PRO A 48 -52.49 17.63 -25.08
C PRO A 48 -51.65 18.13 -23.90
N THR A 49 -52.26 18.29 -22.72
CA THR A 49 -51.58 18.82 -21.53
C THR A 49 -50.86 17.74 -20.72
N CYS A 50 -51.53 16.64 -20.36
CA CYS A 50 -50.95 15.61 -19.48
C CYS A 50 -50.66 14.27 -20.17
N ARG A 51 -50.96 14.15 -21.47
CA ARG A 51 -50.76 12.95 -22.29
C ARG A 51 -51.51 11.70 -21.83
N GLN A 52 -52.42 11.81 -20.86
CA GLN A 52 -53.30 10.70 -20.47
C GLN A 52 -54.31 10.39 -21.58
N CYS A 53 -54.67 9.12 -21.74
CA CYS A 53 -55.70 8.70 -22.68
C CYS A 53 -57.04 9.35 -22.34
N ILE A 54 -57.69 9.93 -23.34
CA ILE A 54 -59.02 10.53 -23.20
C ILE A 54 -59.97 9.90 -24.22
N LYS A 55 -61.24 9.82 -23.85
CA LYS A 55 -62.31 9.37 -24.75
C LYS A 55 -63.31 10.49 -24.98
N ARG A 56 -63.97 10.51 -26.13
CA ARG A 56 -64.87 11.60 -26.51
C ARG A 56 -66.07 11.66 -25.56
N GLU A 57 -66.57 10.50 -25.15
CA GLU A 57 -67.65 10.33 -24.18
C GLU A 57 -67.31 10.81 -22.76
N ASP A 58 -66.02 10.96 -22.44
CA ASP A 58 -65.58 11.41 -21.12
C ASP A 58 -65.57 12.95 -20.98
N GLY A 59 -65.82 13.69 -22.07
CA GLY A 59 -65.84 15.14 -22.08
C GLY A 59 -67.12 15.70 -21.47
N ARG A 60 -67.01 16.39 -20.33
CA ARG A 60 -68.13 17.01 -19.60
C ARG A 60 -68.10 18.53 -19.73
N HIS A 61 -69.25 19.14 -19.98
CA HIS A 61 -69.38 20.60 -19.91
C HIS A 61 -69.26 21.07 -18.46
N ILE A 62 -68.60 22.21 -18.26
CA ILE A 62 -68.53 22.85 -16.95
C ILE A 62 -69.84 23.64 -16.75
N PHE A 63 -70.73 23.10 -15.93
CA PHE A 63 -71.91 23.82 -15.47
C PHE A 63 -71.60 24.55 -14.17
N LEU A 64 -71.32 25.85 -14.26
CA LEU A 64 -71.34 26.69 -13.07
C LEU A 64 -72.80 27.08 -12.80
N ASN A 65 -73.40 26.50 -11.77
CA ASN A 65 -74.61 27.06 -11.17
C ASN A 65 -74.22 28.41 -10.59
N LEU A 66 -74.47 29.49 -11.34
CA LEU A 66 -74.18 30.86 -10.92
C LEU A 66 -75.17 31.26 -9.82
N HIS A 67 -74.97 30.71 -8.62
CA HIS A 67 -75.74 31.09 -7.45
C HIS A 67 -75.36 32.52 -7.05
N ARG A 68 -76.36 33.39 -7.16
CA ARG A 68 -76.48 34.77 -6.67
C ARG A 68 -75.59 35.09 -5.45
N SER A 69 -74.59 35.92 -5.71
CA SER A 69 -73.96 36.95 -4.85
C SER A 69 -73.51 36.56 -3.43
N LEU A 70 -72.18 36.48 -3.23
CA LEU A 70 -71.55 36.80 -1.96
C LEU A 70 -70.48 37.88 -2.16
N THR A 71 -70.66 38.97 -1.42
CA THR A 71 -69.87 40.19 -1.35
C THR A 71 -68.38 39.98 -1.03
N GLN A 72 -67.51 40.44 -1.93
CA GLN A 72 -66.13 40.98 -1.76
C GLN A 72 -65.03 40.10 -1.09
N PRO A 73 -63.71 40.45 -1.20
CA PRO A 73 -63.05 41.44 -2.06
C PRO A 73 -61.95 40.87 -2.98
N THR A 74 -61.68 41.69 -4.00
CA THR A 74 -60.53 41.74 -4.92
C THR A 74 -59.22 41.17 -4.38
N THR A 75 -58.71 40.13 -5.06
CA THR A 75 -57.27 39.83 -5.07
C THR A 75 -56.79 39.96 -6.51
N GLN A 76 -55.79 40.81 -6.70
CA GLN A 76 -55.28 41.25 -7.99
C GLN A 76 -54.76 40.08 -8.83
N SER A 77 -55.44 39.80 -9.94
CA SER A 77 -54.94 38.95 -11.01
C SER A 77 -53.83 39.70 -11.75
N ILE A 78 -52.66 39.08 -11.78
CA ILE A 78 -51.46 39.55 -12.45
C ILE A 78 -51.76 39.67 -13.94
N ARG A 79 -51.88 40.91 -14.43
CA ARG A 79 -51.93 41.24 -15.85
C ARG A 79 -50.67 40.70 -16.53
N ARG A 80 -50.80 39.66 -17.35
CA ARG A 80 -49.82 39.34 -18.40
C ARG A 80 -50.35 39.87 -19.71
N ALA A 81 -49.46 40.58 -20.39
CA ALA A 81 -49.70 41.23 -21.68
C ALA A 81 -49.91 40.18 -22.78
N SER A 82 -51.12 40.14 -23.30
CA SER A 82 -51.40 39.64 -24.64
C SER A 82 -52.59 40.43 -25.17
N ASP A 83 -52.34 41.71 -25.46
CA ASP A 83 -53.19 42.52 -26.32
C ASP A 83 -53.05 41.98 -27.75
N VAL A 84 -53.83 40.97 -28.09
CA VAL A 84 -54.20 40.70 -29.48
C VAL A 84 -55.71 40.82 -29.52
N ASP A 85 -56.13 42.06 -29.71
CA ASP A 85 -57.53 42.44 -29.88
C ASP A 85 -58.06 41.74 -31.14
N ASN A 86 -58.81 40.66 -30.91
CA ASN A 86 -59.41 39.84 -31.97
C ASN A 86 -60.90 40.20 -32.03
N ASP A 87 -61.16 41.49 -32.24
CA ASP A 87 -62.51 41.99 -32.46
C ASP A 87 -62.97 41.57 -33.87
N LEU A 88 -63.61 40.40 -33.95
CA LEU A 88 -64.38 39.97 -35.10
C LEU A 88 -65.82 40.42 -34.89
N THR A 89 -66.04 41.73 -34.88
CA THR A 89 -67.37 42.28 -35.10
C THR A 89 -67.82 41.86 -36.51
N LEU A 90 -68.91 41.08 -36.57
CA LEU A 90 -69.62 40.75 -37.80
C LEU A 90 -70.14 42.06 -38.41
N VAL A 91 -69.43 42.60 -39.40
CA VAL A 91 -69.84 43.81 -40.12
C VAL A 91 -70.51 43.40 -41.44
N ASP A 92 -71.78 43.76 -41.57
CA ASP A 92 -72.68 43.38 -42.69
C ASP A 92 -72.57 44.34 -43.90
N ASP A 93 -71.47 45.10 -44.02
CA ASP A 93 -71.25 46.11 -45.07
C ASP A 93 -70.16 45.68 -46.07
N GLY A 94 -70.50 45.71 -47.36
CA GLY A 94 -69.62 45.29 -48.47
C GLY A 94 -68.31 46.08 -48.61
N ASP A 95 -68.24 47.30 -48.08
CA ASP A 95 -67.02 48.13 -48.07
C ASP A 95 -66.03 47.69 -46.98
N SER A 96 -66.49 47.00 -45.91
CA SER A 96 -65.63 46.47 -44.83
C SER A 96 -64.82 45.23 -45.27
N ILE A 97 -65.35 44.47 -46.23
CA ILE A 97 -64.69 43.29 -46.80
C ILE A 97 -63.38 43.67 -47.53
N ILE A 98 -63.34 44.87 -48.14
CA ILE A 98 -62.18 45.36 -48.88
C ILE A 98 -60.99 45.65 -47.96
N GLU A 99 -61.23 46.10 -46.72
CA GLU A 99 -60.19 46.41 -45.73
C GLU A 99 -59.78 45.19 -44.85
N CYS A 100 -60.70 44.25 -44.65
CA CYS A 100 -60.47 43.02 -43.89
C CYS A 100 -59.40 42.11 -44.55
N VAL A 101 -59.44 41.95 -45.88
CA VAL A 101 -58.50 41.05 -46.60
C VAL A 101 -57.03 41.50 -46.50
N PRO A 102 -56.66 42.79 -46.66
CA PRO A 102 -55.32 43.31 -46.38
C PRO A 102 -54.85 43.05 -44.94
N SER A 103 -55.71 43.27 -43.94
CA SER A 103 -55.37 43.03 -42.53
C SER A 103 -55.09 41.55 -42.25
N LEU A 104 -55.92 40.67 -42.79
CA LEU A 104 -55.76 39.22 -42.67
C LEU A 104 -54.47 38.73 -43.35
N ARG A 105 -54.14 39.27 -44.53
CA ARG A 105 -52.86 39.01 -45.21
C ARG A 105 -51.66 39.44 -44.37
N LYS A 106 -51.71 40.63 -43.76
CA LYS A 106 -50.65 41.13 -42.89
C LYS A 106 -50.43 40.19 -41.70
N ARG A 107 -51.51 39.71 -41.07
CA ARG A 107 -51.44 38.70 -40.00
C ARG A 107 -50.88 37.38 -40.49
N MET A 108 -51.33 36.87 -41.64
CA MET A 108 -50.79 35.64 -42.25
C MET A 108 -49.28 35.73 -42.46
N TYR A 109 -48.79 36.83 -43.04
CA TYR A 109 -47.34 37.04 -43.22
C TYR A 109 -46.60 37.10 -41.87
N GLY A 110 -47.20 37.73 -40.85
CA GLY A 110 -46.67 37.74 -39.50
C GLY A 110 -46.53 36.33 -38.90
N TYR A 111 -47.57 35.50 -39.01
CA TYR A 111 -47.51 34.11 -38.55
C TYR A 111 -46.50 33.27 -39.33
N VAL A 112 -46.39 33.45 -40.66
CA VAL A 112 -45.40 32.73 -41.48
C VAL A 112 -43.97 33.10 -41.06
N ALA A 113 -43.70 34.38 -40.80
CA ALA A 113 -42.40 34.83 -40.31
C ALA A 113 -42.09 34.24 -38.92
N GLU A 114 -43.09 34.20 -38.04
CA GLU A 114 -42.94 33.63 -36.69
C GLU A 114 -42.69 32.11 -36.73
N ILE A 115 -43.44 31.37 -37.55
CA ILE A 115 -43.23 29.94 -37.78
C ILE A 115 -41.79 29.70 -38.27
N SER A 116 -41.32 30.49 -39.24
CA SER A 116 -39.96 30.37 -39.79
C SER A 116 -38.90 30.62 -38.70
N ARG A 117 -39.11 31.62 -37.83
CA ARG A 117 -38.23 31.93 -36.71
C ARG A 117 -38.19 30.79 -35.69
N LEU A 118 -39.35 30.23 -35.34
CA LEU A 118 -39.45 29.10 -34.41
C LEU A 118 -38.82 27.83 -34.97
N GLN A 119 -39.00 27.56 -36.26
CA GLN A 119 -38.35 26.45 -36.96
C GLN A 119 -36.82 26.57 -36.89
N HIS A 120 -36.27 27.74 -37.22
CA HIS A 120 -34.83 27.97 -37.14
C HIS A 120 -34.29 27.77 -35.71
N ARG A 121 -35.01 28.29 -34.71
CA ARG A 121 -34.64 28.10 -33.29
C ARG A 121 -34.69 26.62 -32.88
N SER A 122 -35.69 25.86 -33.36
CA SER A 122 -35.80 24.42 -33.11
C SER A 122 -34.60 23.66 -33.68
N GLU A 123 -34.22 23.93 -34.93
CA GLU A 123 -33.05 23.31 -35.58
C GLU A 123 -31.74 23.67 -34.87
N GLN A 124 -31.60 24.91 -34.41
CA GLN A 124 -30.45 25.34 -33.64
C GLN A 124 -30.35 24.58 -32.31
N LEU A 125 -31.45 24.47 -31.56
CA LEU A 125 -31.51 23.71 -30.32
C LEU A 125 -31.22 22.23 -30.55
N GLN A 126 -31.76 21.65 -31.62
CA GLN A 126 -31.49 20.26 -31.99
C GLN A 126 -30.00 20.02 -32.25
N ARG A 127 -29.33 20.92 -32.97
CA ARG A 127 -27.86 20.85 -33.17
C ARG A 127 -27.10 20.95 -31.84
N GLN A 128 -27.52 21.83 -30.92
CA GLN A 128 -26.90 21.95 -29.61
C GLN A 128 -27.07 20.71 -28.74
N VAL A 129 -28.25 20.08 -28.77
CA VAL A 129 -28.51 18.81 -28.06
C VAL A 129 -27.62 17.70 -28.59
N SER A 130 -27.49 17.56 -29.92
CA SER A 130 -26.61 16.56 -30.54
C SER A 130 -25.14 16.78 -30.14
N ALA A 131 -24.64 18.02 -30.25
CA ALA A 131 -23.25 18.34 -29.85
C ALA A 131 -23.00 18.09 -28.35
N THR A 132 -23.99 18.37 -27.50
CA THR A 132 -23.89 18.10 -26.05
C THR A 132 -23.88 16.60 -25.77
N ARG A 133 -24.68 15.82 -26.51
CA ARG A 133 -24.73 14.36 -26.39
C ARG A 133 -23.40 13.71 -26.77
N GLU A 134 -22.78 14.15 -27.87
CA GLU A 134 -21.46 13.64 -28.28
C GLU A 134 -20.38 13.91 -27.22
N LYS A 135 -20.39 15.11 -26.63
CA LYS A 135 -19.49 15.45 -25.51
C LYS A 135 -19.75 14.57 -24.29
N HIS A 136 -21.02 14.33 -23.95
CA HIS A 136 -21.39 13.45 -22.86
C HIS A 136 -20.90 12.01 -23.09
N ASP A 137 -21.07 11.48 -24.29
CA ASP A 137 -20.64 10.12 -24.62
C ASP A 137 -19.11 10.00 -24.59
N THR A 138 -18.39 11.02 -25.05
CA THR A 138 -16.92 11.12 -24.92
C THR A 138 -16.49 11.12 -23.45
N LEU A 139 -17.13 11.97 -22.62
CA LEU A 139 -16.83 12.05 -21.19
C LEU A 139 -17.11 10.72 -20.48
N LYS A 140 -18.19 10.03 -20.86
CA LYS A 140 -18.55 8.73 -20.30
C LYS A 140 -17.47 7.68 -20.55
N VAL A 141 -16.91 7.62 -21.76
CA VAL A 141 -15.78 6.72 -22.08
C VAL A 141 -14.55 7.08 -21.25
N ASN A 142 -14.21 8.37 -21.17
CA ASN A 142 -13.07 8.83 -20.37
C ASN A 142 -13.23 8.49 -18.87
N CYS A 143 -14.43 8.65 -18.31
CA CYS A 143 -14.70 8.25 -16.93
C CYS A 143 -14.55 6.74 -16.71
N GLN A 144 -14.89 5.90 -17.69
CA GLN A 144 -14.68 4.45 -17.60
C GLN A 144 -13.18 4.11 -17.66
N ALA A 145 -12.42 4.73 -18.56
CA ALA A 145 -10.97 4.54 -18.65
C ALA A 145 -10.27 4.92 -17.33
N LEU A 146 -10.59 6.09 -16.77
CA LEU A 146 -10.06 6.56 -15.49
C LEU A 146 -10.40 5.62 -14.33
N ARG A 147 -11.60 5.02 -14.31
CA ARG A 147 -11.98 4.03 -13.30
C ARG A 147 -11.12 2.77 -13.38
N LEU A 148 -10.81 2.30 -14.59
CA LEU A 148 -9.94 1.14 -14.80
C LEU A 148 -8.50 1.44 -14.37
N GLU A 149 -7.98 2.61 -14.72
CA GLU A 149 -6.65 3.06 -14.28
C GLU A 149 -6.57 3.15 -12.75
N HIS A 150 -7.59 3.73 -12.11
CA HIS A 150 -7.64 3.82 -10.67
C HIS A 150 -7.70 2.44 -10.00
N ALA A 151 -8.45 1.49 -10.57
CA ALA A 151 -8.48 0.11 -10.09
C ALA A 151 -7.10 -0.57 -10.23
N ALA A 152 -6.42 -0.36 -11.36
CA ALA A 152 -5.07 -0.88 -11.58
C ALA A 152 -4.05 -0.29 -10.59
N LEU A 153 -4.10 1.03 -10.35
CA LEU A 153 -3.24 1.71 -9.37
C LEU A 153 -3.51 1.21 -7.95
N ARG A 154 -4.78 1.04 -7.56
CA ARG A 154 -5.14 0.47 -6.26
C ARG A 154 -4.54 -0.92 -6.06
N ASN A 155 -4.64 -1.79 -7.07
CA ASN A 155 -4.04 -3.13 -7.02
C ASN A 155 -2.51 -3.10 -6.94
N ARG A 156 -1.86 -2.11 -7.57
CA ARG A 156 -0.41 -1.91 -7.44
C ARG A 156 -0.04 -1.49 -6.02
N CYS A 157 -0.80 -0.58 -5.40
CA CYS A 157 -0.55 -0.16 -4.02
C CYS A 157 -0.68 -1.33 -3.05
N THR A 158 -1.74 -2.14 -3.14
CA THR A 158 -1.92 -3.29 -2.23
C THR A 158 -0.82 -4.35 -2.40
N ASN A 159 -0.34 -4.58 -3.63
CA ASN A 159 0.80 -5.46 -3.87
C ASN A 159 2.09 -4.91 -3.25
N LEU A 160 2.37 -3.62 -3.44
CA LEU A 160 3.55 -2.97 -2.83
C LEU A 160 3.50 -3.01 -1.29
N GLU A 161 2.34 -2.78 -0.69
CA GLU A 161 2.15 -2.93 0.76
C GLU A 161 2.42 -4.37 1.23
N SER A 162 1.93 -5.37 0.50
CA SER A 162 2.21 -6.78 0.80
C SER A 162 3.71 -7.11 0.72
N GLN A 163 4.40 -6.58 -0.30
CA GLN A 163 5.85 -6.73 -0.45
C GLN A 163 6.62 -6.03 0.67
N HIS A 164 6.22 -4.82 1.05
CA HIS A 164 6.80 -4.10 2.18
C HIS A 164 6.64 -4.89 3.47
N ASN A 165 5.44 -5.39 3.77
CA ASN A 165 5.18 -6.22 4.96
C ASN A 165 5.99 -7.52 4.95
N LYS A 166 6.22 -8.12 3.77
CA LYS A 166 7.12 -9.28 3.63
C LYS A 166 8.56 -8.92 3.93
N ALA A 167 9.07 -7.83 3.35
CA ALA A 167 10.43 -7.34 3.57
C ALA A 167 10.67 -6.97 5.04
N GLN A 168 9.70 -6.31 5.68
CA GLN A 168 9.76 -5.95 7.10
C GLN A 168 9.88 -7.20 7.99
N ARG A 169 9.08 -8.24 7.73
CA ARG A 169 9.18 -9.52 8.47
C ARG A 169 10.55 -10.18 8.29
N ILE A 170 11.09 -10.18 7.07
CA ILE A 170 12.42 -10.71 6.79
C ILE A 170 13.49 -9.92 7.57
N SER A 171 13.41 -8.59 7.55
CA SER A 171 14.33 -7.70 8.28
C SER A 171 14.29 -7.98 9.79
N MET A 172 13.09 -8.08 10.38
CA MET A 172 12.94 -8.41 11.81
C MET A 172 13.54 -9.78 12.15
N ASN A 173 13.38 -10.78 11.28
CA ASN A 173 13.98 -12.09 11.49
C ASN A 173 15.51 -12.06 11.42
N PHE A 174 16.08 -11.27 10.50
CA PHE A 174 17.54 -11.06 10.44
C PHE A 174 18.05 -10.35 11.69
N GLN A 175 17.34 -9.32 12.17
CA GLN A 175 17.70 -8.62 13.40
C GLN A 175 17.72 -9.57 14.60
N LYS A 176 16.68 -10.38 14.79
CA LYS A 176 16.63 -11.38 15.87
C LYS A 176 17.79 -12.38 15.81
N LYS A 177 18.14 -12.85 14.61
CA LYS A 177 19.28 -13.75 14.41
C LYS A 177 20.61 -13.08 14.76
N HIS A 178 20.76 -11.80 14.40
CA HIS A 178 21.97 -11.04 14.73
C HIS A 178 22.09 -10.81 16.25
N GLU A 179 20.99 -10.49 16.93
CA GLU A 179 20.94 -10.34 18.39
C GLU A 179 21.27 -11.66 19.11
N ALA A 180 20.73 -12.78 18.63
CA ALA A 180 21.06 -14.11 19.14
C ALA A 180 22.54 -14.45 18.95
N ALA A 181 23.07 -14.27 17.74
CA ALA A 181 24.49 -14.51 17.44
C ALA A 181 25.43 -13.61 18.26
N ALA A 182 25.03 -12.35 18.51
CA ALA A 182 25.79 -11.44 19.37
C ALA A 182 25.80 -11.91 20.83
N SER A 183 24.68 -12.45 21.32
CA SER A 183 24.57 -13.02 22.66
C SER A 183 25.41 -14.29 22.81
N ASP A 184 25.35 -15.19 21.83
CA ASP A 184 26.16 -16.42 21.79
C ASP A 184 27.66 -16.09 21.76
N ALA A 185 28.07 -15.12 20.94
CA ALA A 185 29.45 -14.66 20.88
C ALA A 185 29.92 -14.05 22.21
N GLN A 186 29.03 -13.33 22.92
CA GLN A 186 29.33 -12.79 24.24
C GLN A 186 29.53 -13.90 25.28
N GLN A 187 28.62 -14.87 25.32
CA GLN A 187 28.72 -16.03 26.22
C GLN A 187 29.99 -16.85 25.95
N TRP A 188 30.36 -17.03 24.67
CA TRP A 188 31.59 -17.71 24.29
C TRP A 188 32.83 -16.95 24.78
N ARG A 189 32.87 -15.61 24.62
CA ARG A 189 33.97 -14.78 25.14
C ARG A 189 34.12 -14.92 26.65
N GLU A 190 33.03 -14.88 27.40
CA GLU A 190 33.03 -15.06 28.85
C GLU A 190 33.54 -16.45 29.26
N SER A 191 33.12 -17.48 28.52
CA SER A 191 33.59 -18.85 28.72
C SER A 191 35.09 -19.00 28.45
N CYS A 192 35.60 -18.38 27.39
CA CYS A 192 37.04 -18.35 27.08
C CYS A 192 37.84 -17.62 28.17
N MET A 193 37.36 -16.48 28.64
CA MET A 193 38.00 -15.73 29.72
C MET A 193 38.07 -16.54 31.01
N LYS A 194 36.99 -17.25 31.36
CA LYS A 194 36.96 -18.17 32.50
C LYS A 194 37.95 -19.32 32.34
N ALA A 195 37.93 -20.01 31.20
CA ALA A 195 38.86 -21.11 30.93
C ALA A 195 40.33 -20.64 30.98
N GLN A 196 40.62 -19.43 30.50
CA GLN A 196 41.95 -18.84 30.61
C GLN A 196 42.35 -18.57 32.08
N ALA A 197 41.44 -18.06 32.90
CA ALA A 197 41.68 -17.85 34.32
C ALA A 197 41.93 -19.17 35.05
N ASP A 198 41.11 -20.19 34.79
CA ASP A 198 41.25 -21.53 35.37
C ASP A 198 42.59 -22.19 34.96
N ALA A 199 42.98 -22.08 33.69
CA ALA A 199 44.27 -22.57 33.20
C ALA A 199 45.46 -21.86 33.89
N ARG A 200 45.36 -20.54 34.10
CA ARG A 200 46.39 -19.78 34.86
C ARG A 200 46.44 -20.22 36.33
N ALA A 201 45.29 -20.47 36.96
CA ALA A 201 45.22 -20.98 38.33
C ALA A 201 45.83 -22.38 38.44
N ALA A 202 45.52 -23.29 37.52
CA ALA A 202 46.08 -24.64 37.47
C ALA A 202 47.61 -24.63 37.30
N ARG A 203 48.15 -23.76 36.43
CA ARG A 203 49.61 -23.58 36.27
C ARG A 203 50.26 -23.10 37.57
N LYS A 204 49.65 -22.14 38.28
CA LYS A 204 50.14 -21.67 39.58
C LYS A 204 50.12 -22.79 40.63
N ALA A 205 49.05 -23.58 40.68
CA ALA A 205 48.94 -24.70 41.61
C ALA A 205 49.98 -25.80 41.33
N THR A 206 50.20 -26.11 40.05
CA THR A 206 51.23 -27.07 39.61
C THR A 206 52.62 -26.59 40.01
N LYS A 207 52.95 -25.32 39.71
CA LYS A 207 54.22 -24.71 40.11
C LYS A 207 54.43 -24.76 41.64
N ALA A 208 53.40 -24.43 42.42
CA ALA A 208 53.49 -24.49 43.87
C ALA A 208 53.71 -25.93 44.38
N ARG A 209 53.06 -26.93 43.76
CA ARG A 209 53.29 -28.34 44.07
C ARG A 209 54.72 -28.77 43.73
N ASP A 210 55.24 -28.37 42.58
CA ASP A 210 56.61 -28.68 42.16
C ASP A 210 57.65 -28.05 43.10
N GLU A 211 57.42 -26.81 43.56
CA GLU A 211 58.25 -26.14 44.58
C GLU A 211 58.24 -26.92 45.91
N VAL A 212 57.09 -27.44 46.35
CA VAL A 212 57.00 -28.30 47.55
C VAL A 212 57.76 -29.62 47.35
N ILE A 213 57.58 -30.29 46.21
CA ILE A 213 58.29 -31.54 45.90
C ILE A 213 59.81 -31.31 45.87
N ALA A 214 60.26 -30.25 45.21
CA ALA A 214 61.68 -29.88 45.18
C ALA A 214 62.23 -29.61 46.59
N GLY A 215 61.45 -28.94 47.45
CA GLY A 215 61.78 -28.77 48.86
C GLY A 215 61.93 -30.10 49.63
N LEU A 216 61.02 -31.05 49.43
CA LEU A 216 61.09 -32.39 50.02
C LEU A 216 62.32 -33.18 49.53
N VAL A 217 62.60 -33.14 48.22
CA VAL A 217 63.78 -33.80 47.63
C VAL A 217 65.08 -33.21 48.19
N ASN A 218 65.18 -31.89 48.31
CA ASN A 218 66.35 -31.24 48.91
C ASN A 218 66.54 -31.65 50.38
N MET A 219 65.46 -31.71 51.17
CA MET A 219 65.53 -32.18 52.57
C MET A 219 66.00 -33.64 52.67
N GLU A 220 65.54 -34.50 51.75
CA GLU A 220 65.98 -35.90 51.68
C GLU A 220 67.46 -36.01 51.31
N ILE A 221 67.92 -35.29 50.28
CA ILE A 221 69.33 -35.22 49.90
C ILE A 221 70.19 -34.76 51.09
N GLU A 222 69.78 -33.70 51.79
CA GLU A 222 70.50 -33.23 52.97
C GLU A 222 70.53 -34.28 54.09
N SER A 223 69.42 -34.99 54.30
CA SER A 223 69.32 -36.08 55.29
C SER A 223 70.31 -37.20 54.97
N GLN A 224 70.35 -37.65 53.72
CA GLN A 224 71.31 -38.65 53.24
C GLN A 224 72.76 -38.17 53.39
N CYS A 225 73.04 -36.92 53.03
CA CYS A 225 74.35 -36.30 53.23
C CYS A 225 74.77 -36.24 54.70
N ARG A 226 73.84 -35.96 55.63
CA ARG A 226 74.09 -36.00 57.08
C ARG A 226 74.37 -37.44 57.54
N ALA A 227 73.57 -38.41 57.11
CA ALA A 227 73.76 -39.82 57.44
C ALA A 227 75.11 -40.35 56.93
N HIS A 228 75.50 -40.01 55.70
CA HIS A 228 76.82 -40.35 55.15
C HIS A 228 77.95 -39.71 55.96
N ARG A 229 77.86 -38.42 56.29
CA ARG A 229 78.87 -37.74 57.14
C ARG A 229 79.04 -38.45 58.48
N ASN A 230 77.93 -38.85 59.11
CA ASN A 230 77.96 -39.60 60.37
C ASN A 230 78.59 -41.00 60.21
N LYS A 231 78.29 -41.72 59.12
CA LYS A 231 78.92 -43.02 58.82
C LYS A 231 80.43 -42.89 58.62
N VAL A 232 80.88 -41.91 57.84
CA VAL A 232 82.31 -41.65 57.62
C VAL A 232 83.01 -41.28 58.91
N ALA A 233 82.39 -40.44 59.75
CA ALA A 233 82.93 -40.13 61.07
C ALA A 233 83.06 -41.38 61.95
N GLY A 234 82.07 -42.28 61.92
CA GLY A 234 82.13 -43.57 62.61
C GLY A 234 83.28 -44.48 62.12
N ILE A 235 83.44 -44.63 60.81
CA ILE A 235 84.54 -45.41 60.21
C ILE A 235 85.89 -44.80 60.57
N ARG A 236 86.01 -43.47 60.49
CA ARG A 236 87.24 -42.74 60.86
C ARG A 236 87.60 -42.95 62.32
N SER A 237 86.61 -43.00 63.22
CA SER A 237 86.82 -43.34 64.63
C SER A 237 87.22 -44.81 64.84
N LEU A 238 86.71 -45.75 64.05
CA LEU A 238 87.09 -47.17 64.08
C LEU A 238 88.54 -47.40 63.60
N LEU A 239 88.97 -46.71 62.54
CA LEU A 239 90.35 -46.74 62.03
C LEU A 239 91.38 -46.13 63.00
N VAL A 240 90.93 -45.37 64.00
CA VAL A 240 91.80 -44.85 65.07
C VAL A 240 92.00 -45.87 66.20
N ILE A 241 91.15 -46.91 66.28
CA ILE A 241 91.20 -47.94 67.34
C ILE A 241 92.00 -49.18 66.91
N ASP A 242 91.97 -49.56 65.63
CA ASP A 242 92.90 -50.55 65.07
C ASP A 242 94.18 -49.86 64.59
N GLY A 243 95.18 -49.83 65.47
CA GLY A 243 96.49 -49.23 65.19
C GLY A 243 97.27 -50.01 64.13
N ASP A 244 97.03 -49.75 62.84
CA ASP A 244 98.06 -49.85 61.80
C ASP A 244 97.65 -49.13 60.48
N VAL A 245 97.72 -47.80 60.47
CA VAL A 245 97.47 -46.99 59.24
C VAL A 245 98.60 -46.00 59.00
N ARG A 246 99.83 -46.52 58.96
CA ARG A 246 100.96 -45.78 58.36
C ARG A 246 101.32 -46.24 56.94
N LYS A 247 100.48 -47.09 56.30
CA LYS A 247 100.73 -47.60 54.95
C LYS A 247 99.62 -47.44 53.90
N LEU A 248 98.46 -46.85 54.21
CA LEU A 248 97.40 -46.66 53.20
C LEU A 248 97.13 -45.21 52.77
N VAL A 249 97.84 -44.24 53.34
CA VAL A 249 97.65 -42.81 53.00
C VAL A 249 98.41 -42.39 51.72
N HIS A 250 99.15 -43.30 51.07
CA HIS A 250 99.83 -43.01 49.80
C HIS A 250 99.07 -43.47 48.54
N ALA A 251 97.81 -43.92 48.63
CA ALA A 251 97.09 -44.45 47.47
C ALA A 251 95.87 -43.61 47.01
N LEU A 252 95.59 -42.45 47.60
CA LEU A 252 94.39 -41.66 47.25
C LEU A 252 94.67 -40.17 46.93
N ASP A 253 95.93 -39.76 46.83
CA ASP A 253 96.34 -38.46 46.28
C ASP A 253 96.75 -38.56 44.79
N GLY A 254 96.22 -39.56 44.08
CA GLY A 254 96.34 -39.68 42.63
C GLY A 254 95.12 -39.07 41.95
N ASP A 255 95.26 -37.85 41.44
CA ASP A 255 94.24 -37.07 40.71
C ASP A 255 93.79 -37.69 39.35
N ASP A 256 93.95 -38.99 39.11
CA ASP A 256 93.69 -39.61 37.79
C ASP A 256 92.58 -40.69 37.74
N ASP A 257 91.94 -41.06 38.85
CA ASP A 257 91.01 -42.22 38.86
C ASP A 257 89.51 -41.89 39.05
N GLU A 258 89.05 -40.68 38.71
CA GLU A 258 87.60 -40.40 38.66
C GLU A 258 86.92 -41.13 37.47
N ALA A 259 87.69 -41.60 36.49
CA ALA A 259 87.21 -42.37 35.33
C ALA A 259 87.12 -43.89 35.61
N GLU A 260 88.03 -44.46 36.41
CA GLU A 260 88.10 -45.90 36.68
C GLU A 260 86.97 -46.38 37.62
N VAL A 261 86.56 -45.55 38.59
CA VAL A 261 85.44 -45.85 39.50
C VAL A 261 84.09 -45.84 38.76
N ARG A 262 83.95 -45.03 37.69
CA ARG A 262 82.75 -45.01 36.84
C ARG A 262 82.58 -46.30 36.04
N TYR A 263 83.66 -46.99 35.69
CA TYR A 263 83.62 -48.26 34.96
C TYR A 263 83.26 -49.46 35.87
N ARG A 264 83.70 -49.45 37.13
CA ARG A 264 83.47 -50.58 38.06
C ARG A 264 82.10 -50.60 38.74
N LEU A 265 81.37 -49.49 38.77
CA LEU A 265 80.02 -49.43 39.36
C LEU A 265 78.91 -49.85 38.40
N GLY A 266 79.21 -50.14 37.13
CA GLY A 266 78.20 -50.65 36.18
C GLY A 266 76.99 -49.73 36.02
N VAL A 267 77.18 -48.43 36.21
CA VAL A 267 76.13 -47.42 36.03
C VAL A 267 76.34 -46.77 34.66
N ASP A 268 75.81 -47.39 33.63
CA ASP A 268 75.70 -46.81 32.29
C ASP A 268 74.72 -45.62 32.34
N PHE A 269 75.24 -44.41 32.54
CA PHE A 269 74.48 -43.17 32.33
C PHE A 269 74.40 -42.76 30.84
N THR A 270 74.28 -43.74 29.94
CA THR A 270 74.11 -43.50 28.49
C THR A 270 72.77 -43.97 27.93
N SER A 271 71.87 -44.53 28.73
CA SER A 271 70.48 -44.74 28.29
C SER A 271 69.69 -43.44 28.40
N GLU A 272 69.60 -42.74 27.28
CA GLU A 272 68.37 -42.11 26.79
C GLU A 272 67.54 -41.33 27.82
N TRP A 273 68.00 -40.11 28.16
CA TRP A 273 67.04 -39.04 28.41
C TRP A 273 66.76 -38.34 27.09
N ASN A 274 65.87 -38.95 26.29
CA ASN A 274 65.14 -38.29 25.22
C ASN A 274 64.30 -37.16 25.84
N PHE A 275 64.92 -35.99 26.04
CA PHE A 275 64.18 -34.74 26.05
C PHE A 275 63.84 -34.42 24.60
N GLU A 276 62.77 -35.06 24.14
CA GLU A 276 62.04 -34.67 22.95
C GLU A 276 61.54 -33.24 23.18
N ARG A 277 62.34 -32.30 22.68
CA ARG A 277 62.01 -30.88 22.62
C ARG A 277 60.90 -30.74 21.58
N VAL A 278 59.67 -30.99 22.01
CA VAL A 278 58.47 -30.56 21.28
C VAL A 278 58.48 -29.03 21.29
N ARG A 279 59.10 -28.42 20.28
CA ARG A 279 58.74 -27.08 19.83
C ARG A 279 57.39 -27.22 19.16
N GLU A 280 56.32 -27.02 19.91
CA GLU A 280 55.04 -26.60 19.34
C GLU A 280 55.26 -25.21 18.72
N GLU A 281 55.55 -25.22 17.42
CA GLU A 281 55.35 -24.06 16.55
C GLU A 281 53.84 -23.84 16.40
N ASP A 282 53.23 -23.13 17.34
CA ASP A 282 51.94 -22.46 17.12
C ASP A 282 52.16 -21.24 16.22
N THR A 283 52.54 -21.53 14.96
CA THR A 283 52.35 -20.61 13.85
C THR A 283 50.94 -20.86 13.31
N ILE A 284 49.92 -20.34 14.00
CA ILE A 284 48.60 -20.13 13.39
C ILE A 284 48.74 -18.95 12.42
N LYS A 285 49.37 -19.23 11.28
CA LYS A 285 49.21 -18.45 10.06
C LYS A 285 47.76 -18.59 9.64
N GLY A 286 47.14 -17.44 9.42
CA GLY A 286 45.82 -17.36 8.81
C GLY A 286 45.76 -18.13 7.49
N SER A 287 44.77 -19.00 7.40
CA SER A 287 44.18 -19.47 6.15
C SER A 287 42.68 -19.22 6.31
N MET A 288 42.17 -18.12 5.78
CA MET A 288 41.44 -18.17 4.52
C MET A 288 40.46 -19.33 4.45
N ILE A 289 39.26 -19.12 5.00
CA ILE A 289 38.02 -19.62 4.39
C ILE A 289 37.04 -18.44 4.37
N ARG A 290 37.18 -17.59 3.33
CA ARG A 290 36.03 -16.89 2.75
C ARG A 290 35.26 -17.94 1.94
N GLN A 291 34.29 -18.57 2.56
CA GLN A 291 33.10 -19.06 1.86
C GLN A 291 32.03 -18.01 2.22
N GLY A 292 31.69 -17.11 1.31
CA GLY A 292 30.77 -17.47 0.23
C GLY A 292 29.34 -17.28 0.71
N ILE A 293 29.03 -16.11 1.28
CA ILE A 293 27.63 -15.67 1.40
C ILE A 293 27.41 -14.78 0.18
N GLU A 294 26.95 -15.44 -0.87
CA GLU A 294 26.35 -14.78 -2.03
C GLU A 294 25.19 -13.91 -1.53
N SER A 295 25.38 -12.60 -1.68
CA SER A 295 24.34 -11.60 -1.48
C SER A 295 23.44 -11.60 -2.73
N PRO A 296 22.12 -11.85 -2.63
CA PRO A 296 21.23 -11.63 -3.76
C PRO A 296 20.88 -10.13 -3.83
N CYS A 297 21.83 -9.32 -4.28
CA CYS A 297 21.50 -8.05 -4.93
C CYS A 297 21.07 -8.36 -6.36
N GLY A 298 19.81 -8.75 -6.51
CA GLY A 298 19.12 -8.78 -7.81
C GLY A 298 19.05 -7.36 -8.36
N ARG A 299 19.98 -7.05 -9.27
CA ARG A 299 19.96 -5.87 -10.12
C ARG A 299 18.69 -5.86 -10.96
N THR A 300 18.11 -4.69 -11.00
CA THR A 300 17.18 -4.19 -12.01
C THR A 300 17.77 -4.34 -13.42
N ASP A 301 17.20 -5.24 -14.22
CA ASP A 301 17.33 -5.18 -15.68
C ASP A 301 16.08 -4.49 -16.25
N ALA A 302 16.24 -3.20 -16.49
CA ALA A 302 15.40 -2.43 -17.38
C ALA A 302 15.70 -2.89 -18.82
N ARG A 303 14.85 -3.76 -19.37
CA ARG A 303 14.86 -4.06 -20.80
C ARG A 303 13.90 -3.11 -21.51
N LEU A 304 14.42 -1.93 -21.87
CA LEU A 304 13.88 -1.09 -22.94
C LEU A 304 13.90 -1.90 -24.25
N ARG A 305 12.73 -2.33 -24.72
CA ARG A 305 12.52 -2.61 -26.15
C ARG A 305 11.84 -1.39 -26.76
N SER A 306 12.66 -0.55 -27.36
CA SER A 306 12.25 0.34 -28.43
C SER A 306 11.97 -0.50 -29.67
N THR A 307 10.70 -0.59 -30.07
CA THR A 307 10.30 -0.87 -31.45
C THR A 307 9.65 0.41 -31.97
N GLN A 308 10.47 1.22 -32.64
CA GLN A 308 10.03 2.15 -33.68
C GLN A 308 10.16 1.44 -35.03
N LEU A 309 9.39 1.96 -35.99
CA LEU A 309 9.25 1.59 -37.41
C LEU A 309 8.19 0.51 -37.66
N GLU A 310 7.00 0.95 -38.07
CA GLU A 310 6.71 0.96 -39.51
C GLU A 310 5.64 2.01 -39.86
N SER A 311 6.02 2.84 -40.82
CA SER A 311 5.14 3.67 -41.62
C SER A 311 4.32 2.80 -42.57
N GLY A 312 3.06 3.14 -42.77
CA GLY A 312 2.26 2.57 -43.85
C GLY A 312 0.93 3.28 -44.02
N TYR A 313 0.90 4.20 -45.01
CA TYR A 313 -0.24 4.76 -45.75
C TYR A 313 -1.41 5.41 -44.99
#